data_AF-A0A920SF19-F1
#
_entry.id   AF-A0A920SF19-F1
#
_cell.length_a   1.000
_cell.length_b   1.000
_cell.length_c   1.000
_cell.angle_alpha   90.00
_cell.angle_beta   90.00
_cell.angle_gamma   90.00
#
_symmetry.space_group_name_H-M   'P 1'
#
loop_
_entity.id
_entity.type
_entity.pdbx_description
1 polymer ?
#
loop_
_entity_poly.entity_id
_entity_poly.type
_entity_poly.pdbx_seq_one_letter_code
_entity_poly.pdbx_strand_id
1 'polypeptide(L)'
;MVPDYSFSLREDIKGKVFGLPRHYFFDEDPSVDAGAVAVVEKAVAELESLGAKIEEIEFPSLDYIRAANTIIMAAGPYAFHEPNLKSRPQEFGEIVRQGSGLVECLALETTFRHNAVGNGVNGICGGAAKSRFLRHSDYDPARCGV
;
A
#
# COMPACT_ATOMS: atom_id res chain seq x y z
N MET A 1 -22.78 -19.18 9.12
CA MET A 1 -23.58 -18.01 9.54
C MET A 1 -22.61 -17.02 10.16
N VAL A 2 -22.55 -15.80 9.64
CA VAL A 2 -21.65 -14.76 10.17
C VAL A 2 -22.34 -14.12 11.39
N PRO A 3 -21.64 -13.93 12.52
CA PRO A 3 -22.21 -13.27 13.70
C PRO A 3 -22.60 -11.81 13.41
N ASP A 4 -23.60 -11.31 14.14
CA ASP A 4 -23.92 -9.89 14.12
C ASP A 4 -22.90 -9.10 14.96
N TYR A 5 -22.01 -8.39 14.28
CA TYR A 5 -20.96 -7.57 14.90
C TYR A 5 -21.49 -6.32 15.61
N SER A 6 -22.77 -5.96 15.45
CA SER A 6 -23.38 -4.83 16.17
C SER A 6 -23.47 -5.08 17.68
N PHE A 7 -23.53 -6.35 18.11
CA PHE A 7 -23.57 -6.70 19.53
C PHE A 7 -22.32 -6.28 20.32
N SER A 8 -21.18 -6.05 19.64
CA SER A 8 -19.95 -5.54 20.25
C SER A 8 -19.88 -4.02 20.32
N LEU A 9 -20.76 -3.28 19.62
CA LEU A 9 -20.80 -1.81 19.62
C LEU A 9 -21.59 -1.26 20.82
N ARG A 10 -21.31 -1.76 22.03
CA ARG A 10 -22.02 -1.35 23.25
C ARG A 10 -21.33 -0.21 24.00
N GLU A 11 -20.04 -0.03 23.77
CA GLU A 11 -19.27 1.02 24.42
C GLU A 11 -19.52 2.37 23.74
N ASP A 12 -19.72 3.40 24.55
CA ASP A 12 -19.85 4.78 24.10
C ASP A 12 -18.52 5.29 23.53
N ILE A 13 -18.61 6.19 22.55
CA ILE A 13 -17.46 6.84 21.92
C ILE A 13 -17.09 8.17 22.58
N LYS A 14 -17.87 8.62 23.57
CA LYS A 14 -17.59 9.85 24.32
C LYS A 14 -16.18 9.85 24.91
N GLY A 15 -15.42 10.89 24.56
CA GLY A 15 -14.04 11.10 25.00
C GLY A 15 -12.98 10.29 24.26
N LYS A 16 -13.37 9.43 23.29
CA LYS A 16 -12.41 8.74 22.41
C LYS A 16 -11.80 9.73 21.41
N VAL A 17 -10.54 9.49 21.06
CA VAL A 17 -9.78 10.34 20.12
C VAL A 17 -9.64 9.61 18.80
N PHE A 18 -9.97 10.28 17.70
CA PHE A 18 -9.83 9.77 16.33
C PHE A 18 -8.87 10.67 15.56
N GLY A 19 -7.79 10.08 15.05
CA GLY A 19 -6.83 10.77 14.20
C GLY A 19 -7.32 10.84 12.75
N LEU A 20 -7.40 12.04 12.17
CA LEU A 20 -7.83 12.28 10.80
C LEU A 20 -6.66 12.84 9.97
N PRO A 21 -6.01 12.03 9.11
CA PRO A 21 -4.94 12.50 8.23
C PRO A 21 -5.53 13.24 7.02
N ARG A 22 -5.88 14.51 7.23
CA ARG A 22 -6.51 15.35 6.22
C ARG A 22 -5.66 15.53 4.96
N HIS A 23 -4.34 15.66 5.15
CA HIS A 23 -3.37 15.86 4.07
C HIS A 23 -3.35 14.73 3.03
N TYR A 24 -3.86 13.55 3.37
CA TYR A 24 -3.80 12.37 2.49
C TYR A 24 -5.15 12.04 1.83
N PHE A 25 -6.26 12.10 2.57
CA PHE A 25 -7.57 11.67 2.05
C PHE A 25 -8.42 12.80 1.46
N PHE A 26 -8.07 14.05 1.75
CA PHE A 26 -8.87 15.23 1.40
C PHE A 26 -8.10 16.19 0.47
N ASP A 27 -7.03 15.71 -0.15
CA ASP A 27 -6.27 16.47 -1.14
C ASP A 27 -7.17 16.83 -2.34
N GLU A 28 -6.91 17.96 -2.98
CA GLU A 28 -7.68 18.47 -4.13
C GLU A 28 -7.39 17.71 -5.44
N ASP A 29 -6.83 16.49 -5.35
CA ASP A 29 -6.57 15.64 -6.50
C ASP A 29 -7.89 15.32 -7.22
N PRO A 30 -7.98 15.53 -8.55
CA PRO A 30 -9.20 15.27 -9.32
C PRO A 30 -9.75 13.83 -9.25
N SER A 31 -8.95 12.87 -8.77
CA SER A 31 -9.36 11.48 -8.55
C SER A 31 -10.12 11.26 -7.24
N VAL A 32 -10.14 12.26 -6.35
CA VAL A 32 -10.90 12.20 -5.09
C VAL A 32 -12.36 12.57 -5.37
N ASP A 33 -13.28 11.66 -5.00
CA ASP A 33 -14.71 11.89 -5.16
C ASP A 33 -15.22 12.89 -4.11
N ALA A 34 -15.69 14.05 -4.56
CA ALA A 34 -16.20 15.10 -3.68
C ALA A 34 -17.42 14.67 -2.86
N GLY A 35 -18.23 13.73 -3.37
CA GLY A 35 -19.36 13.16 -2.64
C GLY A 35 -18.90 12.30 -1.45
N ALA A 36 -17.87 11.48 -1.65
CA ALA A 36 -17.24 10.70 -0.60
C ALA A 36 -16.64 11.61 0.49
N VAL A 37 -15.93 12.67 0.09
CA VAL A 37 -15.41 13.68 1.04
C VAL A 37 -16.53 14.28 1.87
N ALA A 38 -17.63 14.73 1.23
CA ALA A 38 -18.76 15.33 1.93
C ALA A 38 -19.43 14.36 2.93
N VAL A 39 -19.57 13.09 2.58
CA VAL A 39 -20.13 12.06 3.47
C VAL A 39 -19.20 11.80 4.66
N VAL A 40 -17.88 11.76 4.43
CA VAL A 40 -16.90 11.59 5.52
C VAL A 40 -16.93 12.79 6.46
N GLU A 41 -16.94 14.03 5.97
CA GLU A 41 -17.04 15.23 6.83
C GLU A 41 -18.32 15.22 7.66
N LYS A 42 -19.44 14.79 7.08
CA LYS A 42 -20.69 14.64 7.81
C LYS A 42 -20.56 13.61 8.94
N ALA A 43 -19.93 12.46 8.66
CA ALA A 43 -19.71 11.43 9.67
C ALA A 43 -18.77 11.92 10.79
N VAL A 44 -17.74 12.70 10.46
CA VAL A 44 -16.85 13.34 11.43
C VAL A 44 -17.65 14.25 12.38
N ALA A 45 -18.52 15.11 11.85
CA ALA A 45 -19.38 15.98 12.66
C ALA A 45 -20.37 15.18 13.55
N GLU A 46 -20.90 14.07 13.04
CA GLU A 46 -21.76 13.18 13.82
C GLU A 46 -20.97 12.54 14.99
N LEU A 47 -19.74 12.08 14.77
CA LEU A 47 -18.88 11.54 15.82
C LEU A 47 -18.58 12.59 16.92
N GLU A 48 -18.27 13.82 16.52
CA GLU A 48 -18.07 14.93 17.47
C GLU A 48 -19.32 15.22 18.29
N SER A 49 -20.50 15.19 17.67
CA SER A 49 -21.78 15.42 18.35
C SER A 49 -22.08 14.36 19.43
N LEU A 50 -21.58 13.14 19.22
CA LEU A 50 -21.66 12.02 20.17
C LEU A 50 -20.55 12.10 21.26
N GLY A 51 -19.68 13.11 21.20
CA GLY A 51 -18.66 13.40 22.20
C GLY A 51 -17.29 12.79 21.91
N ALA A 52 -17.06 12.29 20.69
CA ALA A 52 -15.71 11.95 20.24
C ALA A 52 -14.86 13.22 20.04
N LYS A 53 -13.54 13.06 20.08
CA LYS A 53 -12.58 14.11 19.77
C LYS A 53 -11.90 13.76 18.46
N ILE A 54 -11.89 14.68 17.51
CA ILE A 54 -11.21 14.52 16.24
C ILE A 54 -9.92 15.32 16.30
N GLU A 55 -8.80 14.68 16.01
CA GLU A 55 -7.48 15.31 15.96
C GLU A 55 -6.93 15.18 14.55
N GLU A 56 -6.58 16.30 13.93
CA GLU A 56 -5.86 16.28 12.67
C GLU A 56 -4.44 15.79 12.92
N ILE A 57 -4.02 14.79 12.14
CA ILE A 57 -2.69 14.18 12.29
C ILE A 57 -1.93 14.23 10.97
N GLU A 58 -0.61 14.38 11.08
CA GLU A 58 0.29 14.25 9.94
C GLU A 58 1.05 12.93 10.02
N PHE A 59 1.12 12.22 8.90
CA PHE A 59 1.86 10.97 8.80
C PHE A 59 2.68 10.97 7.50
N PRO A 60 3.94 11.46 7.54
CA PRO A 60 4.78 11.63 6.35
C PRO A 60 5.02 10.34 5.56
N SER A 61 4.93 9.17 6.20
CA SER A 61 5.08 7.89 5.51
C SER A 61 3.92 7.53 4.59
N LEU A 62 2.77 8.22 4.66
CA LEU A 62 1.66 7.99 3.73
C LEU A 62 2.04 8.32 2.28
N ASP A 63 2.97 9.24 2.05
CA ASP A 63 3.46 9.58 0.71
C ASP A 63 4.06 8.36 -0.03
N TYR A 64 4.57 7.38 0.73
CA TYR A 64 5.19 6.18 0.19
C TYR A 64 4.27 4.95 0.18
N ILE A 65 3.07 5.03 0.79
CA ILE A 65 2.24 3.85 1.05
C ILE A 65 1.76 3.18 -0.24
N ARG A 66 1.47 3.96 -1.29
CA ARG A 66 1.05 3.43 -2.58
C ARG A 66 2.16 2.59 -3.22
N ALA A 67 3.39 3.08 -3.22
CA ALA A 67 4.53 2.35 -3.76
C ALA A 67 4.82 1.08 -2.95
N ALA A 68 4.82 1.19 -1.62
CA ALA A 68 5.03 0.05 -0.73
C ALA A 68 3.95 -1.03 -0.93
N ASN A 69 2.67 -0.62 -1.01
CA ASN A 69 1.56 -1.54 -1.23
C ASN A 69 1.68 -2.28 -2.57
N THR A 70 2.03 -1.58 -3.66
CA THR A 70 2.24 -2.21 -4.97
C THR A 70 3.34 -3.28 -4.90
N ILE A 71 4.46 -2.99 -4.24
CA ILE A 71 5.57 -3.96 -4.12
C ILE A 71 5.12 -5.18 -3.32
N ILE A 72 4.48 -5.00 -2.16
CA ILE A 72 4.06 -6.09 -1.28
C ILE A 72 3.02 -6.99 -2.00
N MET A 73 2.02 -6.36 -2.62
CA MET A 73 0.94 -7.06 -3.33
C MET A 73 1.43 -7.81 -4.56
N ALA A 74 2.52 -7.38 -5.20
CA ALA A 74 3.02 -8.03 -6.39
C ALA A 74 4.10 -9.08 -6.07
N ALA A 75 5.05 -8.76 -5.17
CA ALA A 75 6.19 -9.61 -4.85
C ALA A 75 5.80 -10.89 -4.10
N GLY A 76 4.91 -10.80 -3.11
CA GLY A 76 4.51 -11.95 -2.28
C GLY A 76 3.84 -13.06 -3.11
N PRO A 77 2.76 -12.76 -3.83
CA PRO A 77 2.09 -13.74 -4.69
C PRO A 77 2.98 -14.26 -5.81
N TYR A 78 3.79 -13.40 -6.46
CA TYR A 78 4.70 -13.83 -7.52
C TYR A 78 5.72 -14.85 -7.00
N ALA A 79 6.39 -14.59 -5.88
CA ALA A 79 7.39 -15.51 -5.35
C ALA A 79 6.81 -16.92 -5.05
N PHE A 80 5.56 -16.99 -4.62
CA PHE A 80 4.88 -18.27 -4.40
C PHE A 80 4.41 -18.93 -5.72
N HIS A 81 3.91 -18.14 -6.67
CA HIS A 81 3.29 -18.64 -7.90
C HIS A 81 4.22 -18.70 -9.12
N GLU A 82 5.46 -18.21 -9.03
CA GLU A 82 6.43 -18.13 -10.14
C GLU A 82 6.55 -19.45 -10.92
N PRO A 83 6.73 -20.63 -10.28
CA PRO A 83 6.83 -21.88 -11.03
C PRO A 83 5.56 -22.21 -11.82
N ASN A 84 4.40 -21.88 -11.27
CA ASN A 84 3.09 -22.11 -11.89
C ASN A 84 2.81 -21.09 -13.00
N LEU A 85 3.23 -19.83 -12.82
CA LEU A 85 3.15 -18.80 -13.85
C LEU A 85 4.00 -19.15 -15.06
N LYS A 86 5.20 -19.71 -14.84
CA LYS A 86 6.10 -20.15 -15.91
C LYS A 86 5.61 -21.44 -16.59
N SER A 87 5.12 -22.42 -15.82
CA SER A 87 4.73 -23.72 -16.37
C SER A 87 3.30 -23.78 -16.91
N ARG A 88 2.38 -22.96 -16.36
CA ARG A 88 0.94 -23.03 -16.63
C ARG A 88 0.30 -21.62 -16.70
N PRO A 89 0.82 -20.72 -17.54
CA PRO A 89 0.37 -19.31 -17.59
C PRO A 89 -1.12 -19.17 -17.91
N GLN A 90 -1.71 -20.07 -18.69
CA GLN A 90 -3.13 -20.07 -19.05
C GLN A 90 -4.09 -20.18 -17.87
N GLU A 91 -3.64 -20.65 -16.71
CA GLU A 91 -4.43 -20.72 -15.47
C GLU A 91 -4.59 -19.36 -14.78
N PHE A 92 -3.80 -18.36 -15.19
CA PHE A 92 -3.79 -17.02 -14.60
C PHE A 92 -4.45 -16.01 -15.52
N GLY A 93 -5.19 -15.06 -14.95
CA GLY A 93 -5.79 -13.95 -15.69
C GLY A 93 -4.73 -13.04 -16.33
N GLU A 94 -5.11 -12.32 -17.40
CA GLU A 94 -4.21 -11.49 -18.20
C GLU A 94 -3.40 -10.48 -17.38
N ILE A 95 -4.06 -9.79 -16.44
CA ILE A 95 -3.45 -8.80 -15.55
C ILE A 95 -2.32 -9.43 -14.72
N VAL A 96 -2.51 -10.66 -14.24
CA VAL A 96 -1.51 -11.37 -13.43
C VAL A 96 -0.35 -11.84 -14.31
N ARG A 97 -0.63 -12.33 -15.52
CA ARG A 97 0.40 -12.75 -16.47
C ARG A 97 1.29 -11.58 -16.90
N GLN A 98 0.69 -10.44 -17.23
CA GLN A 98 1.41 -9.23 -17.67
C GLN A 98 2.11 -8.54 -16.50
N GLY A 99 1.43 -8.40 -15.36
CA GLY A 99 1.96 -7.75 -14.16
C GLY A 99 3.19 -8.46 -13.58
N SER A 100 3.31 -9.77 -13.79
CA SER A 100 4.44 -10.59 -13.34
C SER A 100 5.80 -10.13 -13.88
N GLY A 101 5.86 -9.59 -15.11
CA GLY A 101 7.11 -9.07 -15.68
C GLY A 101 7.63 -7.80 -14.97
N LEU A 102 6.71 -6.96 -14.48
CA LEU A 102 7.06 -5.79 -13.66
C LEU A 102 7.57 -6.23 -12.28
N VAL A 103 7.02 -7.31 -11.72
CA VAL A 103 7.49 -7.87 -10.44
C VAL A 103 8.88 -8.45 -10.57
N GLU A 104 9.21 -9.12 -11.66
CA GLU A 104 10.56 -9.63 -11.90
C GLU A 104 11.59 -8.48 -11.93
N CYS A 105 11.31 -7.36 -12.61
CA CYS A 105 12.19 -6.18 -12.59
C CYS A 105 12.23 -5.48 -11.20
N LEU A 106 11.13 -5.44 -10.43
CA LEU A 106 11.06 -4.74 -9.11
C LEU A 106 11.56 -5.58 -7.91
N ALA A 107 11.32 -6.89 -7.92
CA ALA A 107 11.67 -7.82 -6.83
C ALA A 107 13.18 -8.01 -6.71
N LEU A 108 13.92 -7.91 -7.81
CA LEU A 108 15.39 -7.92 -7.82
C LEU A 108 15.99 -6.74 -7.02
N GLU A 109 15.29 -5.61 -6.90
CA GLU A 109 15.79 -4.43 -6.20
C GLU A 109 15.26 -4.26 -4.75
N THR A 110 14.05 -4.75 -4.44
CA THR A 110 13.35 -4.38 -3.19
C THR A 110 13.15 -5.50 -2.18
N THR A 111 12.96 -6.75 -2.61
CA THR A 111 12.65 -7.88 -1.70
C THR A 111 13.84 -8.24 -0.81
N PHE A 112 15.08 -8.00 -1.26
CA PHE A 112 16.28 -8.26 -0.47
C PHE A 112 16.50 -7.25 0.68
N ARG A 113 15.92 -6.04 0.62
CA ARG A 113 16.13 -5.01 1.64
C ARG A 113 15.09 -5.06 2.76
N HIS A 114 13.82 -5.36 2.47
CA HIS A 114 12.78 -5.36 3.49
C HIS A 114 12.89 -6.54 4.48
N ASN A 115 13.30 -7.73 4.02
CA ASN A 115 13.51 -8.88 4.92
C ASN A 115 14.86 -8.87 5.66
N ALA A 116 15.84 -8.07 5.22
CA ALA A 116 17.14 -7.94 5.90
C ALA A 116 17.10 -7.03 7.14
N VAL A 117 16.03 -6.26 7.35
CA VAL A 117 15.84 -5.49 8.60
C VAL A 117 15.41 -6.41 9.76
N GLY A 118 14.94 -7.63 9.48
CA GLY A 118 14.49 -8.59 10.48
C GLY A 118 15.53 -9.57 11.01
N ASN A 119 16.66 -9.78 10.32
CA ASN A 119 17.72 -10.68 10.79
C ASN A 119 19.08 -10.23 10.25
N GLY A 120 19.98 -9.89 11.17
CA GLY A 120 21.34 -9.47 10.85
C GLY A 120 22.09 -10.53 10.05
N VAL A 121 22.22 -10.31 8.75
CA VAL A 121 23.18 -11.01 7.89
C VAL A 121 24.14 -9.97 7.31
N ASN A 122 25.27 -9.82 8.01
CA ASN A 122 26.42 -9.05 7.55
C ASN A 122 27.15 -9.83 6.44
N GLY A 123 27.43 -9.16 5.32
CA GLY A 123 28.10 -9.70 4.15
C GLY A 123 27.09 -10.27 3.16
N ILE A 124 26.90 -9.70 1.97
CA ILE A 124 27.71 -10.11 0.81
C ILE A 124 27.80 -9.04 -0.29
N CYS A 125 27.11 -7.90 -0.23
CA CYS A 125 27.12 -6.93 -1.34
C CYS A 125 27.45 -5.49 -0.91
N GLY A 126 28.62 -5.29 -0.30
CA GLY A 126 29.23 -3.97 -0.17
C GLY A 126 29.87 -3.57 -1.50
N GLY A 127 29.16 -2.82 -2.35
CA GLY A 127 29.81 -2.28 -3.56
C GLY A 127 29.00 -1.39 -4.48
N ALA A 128 27.71 -1.68 -4.73
CA ALA A 128 27.03 -1.06 -5.88
C ALA A 128 25.76 -0.25 -5.56
N ALA A 129 25.50 0.07 -4.28
CA ALA A 129 24.16 0.51 -3.87
C ALA A 129 24.11 1.92 -3.25
N LYS A 130 24.84 2.88 -3.82
CA LYS A 130 24.77 4.30 -3.43
C LYS A 130 24.66 5.22 -4.65
N SER A 131 23.60 5.11 -5.45
CA SER A 131 23.05 6.25 -6.24
C SER A 131 22.09 5.78 -7.33
N ARG A 132 20.82 5.54 -7.00
CA ARG A 132 19.68 5.82 -7.90
C ARG A 132 18.40 5.40 -7.21
N PHE A 133 17.75 6.38 -6.61
CA PHE A 133 16.32 6.31 -6.37
C PHE A 133 15.70 6.74 -7.70
N LEU A 134 15.32 5.77 -8.54
CA LEU A 134 14.69 6.06 -9.83
C LEU A 134 13.30 6.61 -9.56
N ARG A 135 13.01 7.82 -10.06
CA ARG A 135 11.66 8.37 -10.06
C ARG A 135 10.83 7.60 -11.09
N HIS A 136 9.51 7.58 -10.95
CA HIS A 136 8.61 6.96 -11.93
C HIS A 136 8.84 7.49 -13.37
N SER A 137 9.34 8.73 -13.51
CA SER A 137 9.75 9.33 -14.79
C SER A 137 10.96 8.68 -15.46
N ASP A 138 11.73 7.87 -14.74
CA ASP A 138 12.96 7.23 -15.22
C ASP A 138 12.71 5.78 -15.68
N TYR A 139 11.44 5.34 -15.70
CA TYR A 139 11.01 4.04 -16.21
C TYR A 139 11.05 4.03 -17.74
N ASP A 140 12.06 3.35 -18.31
CA ASP A 140 12.19 3.09 -19.73
C ASP A 140 11.74 1.65 -20.04
N PRO A 141 10.54 1.45 -20.63
CA PRO A 141 10.04 0.12 -20.95
C PRO A 141 10.87 -0.62 -22.02
N ALA A 142 11.76 0.07 -22.76
CA ALA A 142 12.63 -0.56 -23.74
C ALA A 142 13.87 -1.25 -23.12
N ARG A 143 14.13 -1.06 -21.82
CA ARG A 143 15.27 -1.67 -21.11
C ARG A 143 14.97 -3.02 -20.45
N CYS A 144 13.73 -3.29 -20.04
CA CYS A 144 13.29 -4.63 -19.63
C CYS A 144 12.76 -5.32 -20.90
N GLY A 145 13.66 -5.91 -21.70
CA GLY A 145 13.34 -6.43 -23.04
C GLY A 145 12.14 -7.38 -23.09
N VAL A 146 11.04 -6.88 -23.68
CA VAL A 146 9.92 -7.65 -24.21
C VAL A 146 10.01 -7.64 -25.73
#